data_AF-A0A967YPN1-F1
#
_entry.id   AF-A0A967YPN1-F1
#
_cell.length_a   1.000
_cell.length_b   1.000
_cell.length_c   1.000
_cell.angle_alpha   90.00
_cell.angle_beta   90.00
_cell.angle_gamma   90.00
#
_symmetry.space_group_name_H-M   'P 1'
#
loop_
_entity.id
_entity.type
_entity.pdbx_description
1 polymer ?
#
loop_
_entity_poly.entity_id
_entity_poly.type
_entity_poly.pdbx_seq_one_letter_code
_entity_poly.pdbx_strand_id
1 'polypeptide(L)' 'MRFYLIENMMGFERPVEEGTLSGLESKKQEYERKPNSKKVGSRSDAFLIEATYYIVSKQDWDIHNCPLIPVDLS' A
#
# COMPACT_ATOMS: atom_id res chain seq x y z
N MET A 1 0.14 6.48 -17.78
CA MET A 1 -0.63 5.64 -16.83
C MET A 1 -0.06 5.85 -15.44
N ARG A 2 -0.90 5.96 -14.40
CA ARG A 2 -0.47 6.18 -13.02
C ARG A 2 -0.63 4.89 -12.20
N PHE A 3 0.20 4.74 -11.18
CA PHE A 3 0.28 3.57 -10.33
C PHE A 3 0.27 3.99 -8.85
N TYR A 4 -0.13 3.08 -7.97
CA TYR A 4 0.02 3.21 -6.52
C TYR A 4 1.07 2.23 -6.02
N LEU A 5 1.88 2.68 -5.06
CA LEU A 5 2.66 1.84 -4.18
C LEU A 5 1.80 1.54 -2.95
N ILE A 6 1.47 0.26 -2.75
CA ILE A 6 0.65 -0.23 -1.65
C ILE A 6 1.56 -0.82 -0.58
N GLU A 7 1.34 -0.43 0.67
CA GLU A 7 1.89 -1.10 1.85
C GLU A 7 0.82 -2.06 2.36
N ASN A 8 1.18 -3.34 2.51
CA ASN A 8 0.35 -4.37 3.12
C ASN A 8 0.98 -4.80 4.45
N MET A 9 0.26 -4.52 5.54
CA MET A 9 0.61 -4.94 6.89
C MET A 9 -0.47 -5.91 7.40
N MET A 10 -0.17 -7.22 7.43
CA MET A 10 -1.08 -8.26 7.93
C MET A 10 -2.44 -8.29 7.22
N GLY A 11 -2.48 -8.02 5.91
CA GLY A 11 -3.71 -7.95 5.12
C GLY A 11 -4.42 -6.59 5.17
N PHE A 12 -3.92 -5.63 5.95
CA PHE A 12 -4.36 -4.24 5.85
C PHE A 12 -3.55 -3.52 4.78
N GLU A 13 -4.23 -3.17 3.69
CA GLU A 13 -3.63 -2.53 2.53
C GLU A 13 -3.92 -1.04 2.51
N ARG A 14 -2.91 -0.22 2.19
CA ARG A 14 -3.10 1.22 2.00
C ARG A 14 -2.19 1.80 0.93
N PRO A 15 -2.64 2.80 0.15
CA PRO A 15 -1.78 3.52 -0.76
C PRO A 15 -0.82 4.42 0.02
N VAL A 16 0.47 4.29 -0.27
CA VAL A 16 1.53 5.10 0.33
C VAL A 16 1.95 6.22 -0.62
N GLU A 17 1.99 5.94 -1.91
CA GLU A 17 2.43 6.90 -2.92
C GLU A 17 1.83 6.63 -4.30
N GLU A 18 1.62 7.69 -5.09
CA GLU A 18 1.18 7.65 -6.49
C GLU A 18 2.29 8.15 -7.42
N GLY A 19 2.50 7.48 -8.56
CA GLY A 19 3.54 7.91 -9.49
C GLY A 19 3.59 7.13 -10.80
N THR A 20 4.74 7.23 -11.47
CA THR A 20 5.09 6.38 -12.61
C THR A 20 5.66 5.05 -12.12
N LEU A 21 5.52 3.98 -12.91
CA LEU A 21 6.02 2.65 -12.55
C LEU A 21 7.51 2.68 -12.13
N SER A 22 8.37 3.27 -12.96
CA SER A 22 9.81 3.37 -12.69
C SER A 22 10.14 4.17 -11.42
N GLY A 23 9.40 5.25 -11.15
CA GLY A 23 9.57 6.03 -9.93
C GLY A 23 9.18 5.22 -8.68
N LEU A 24 8.09 4.47 -8.76
CA LEU A 24 7.61 3.64 -7.66
C LEU A 24 8.46 2.38 -7.44
N GLU A 25 9.03 1.78 -8.49
CA GLU A 25 9.96 0.65 -8.34
C GLU A 25 11.21 1.05 -7.55
N SER A 26 11.76 2.24 -7.86
CA SER A 26 12.90 2.78 -7.11
C SER A 26 12.56 2.99 -5.64
N LYS A 27 11.35 3.50 -5.35
CA LYS A 27 10.87 3.67 -3.98
C LYS A 27 10.60 2.35 -3.28
N LYS A 28 9.96 1.39 -3.95
CA LYS A 28 9.71 0.04 -3.42
C LYS A 28 11.02 -0.60 -2.94
N GLN A 29 12.08 -0.53 -3.75
CA GLN A 29 13.40 -1.04 -3.35
C GLN A 29 13.96 -0.30 -2.12
N GLU A 30 13.75 1.02 -2.00
CA GLU A 30 14.15 1.77 -0.81
C GLU A 30 13.38 1.31 0.44
N TYR A 31 12.07 1.07 0.33
CA TYR A 31 11.26 0.54 1.42
C TYR A 31 11.69 -0.88 1.80
N GLU A 32 11.90 -1.78 0.85
CA GLU A 32 12.33 -3.16 1.13
C GLU A 32 13.74 -3.24 1.76
N ARG A 33 14.62 -2.27 1.47
CA ARG A 33 15.97 -2.20 2.07
C ARG A 33 15.98 -1.66 3.49
N LYS A 34 14.96 -0.90 3.90
CA LYS A 34 14.84 -0.45 5.29
C LYS A 34 14.27 -1.62 6.11
N PRO A 35 14.78 -1.87 7.33
CA PRO A 35 14.13 -2.80 8.25
C PRO A 35 12.75 -2.23 8.62
N ASN A 36 11.74 -2.54 7.80
CA ASN A 36 10.36 -2.09 7.94
C ASN A 36 9.58 -2.92 8.96
N SER A 37 10.28 -3.51 9.93
CA SER A 37 9.64 -4.13 11.07
C SER A 37 9.19 -3.03 12.03
N LYS A 38 7.90 -2.69 12.00
CA LYS A 38 7.31 -1.92 13.10
C LYS A 38 7.17 -2.85 14.29
N LYS A 39 7.81 -2.51 15.40
CA LYS A 39 7.50 -3.15 16.69
C LYS A 39 6.13 -2.67 17.11
N VAL A 40 5.15 -3.57 17.08
CA VAL A 40 3.79 -3.30 17.53
C VAL A 40 3.56 -4.13 18.80
N GLY A 41 3.27 -3.45 19.91
CA GLY A 41 3.01 -4.08 21.21
C GLY A 41 3.61 -3.36 22.40
N SER A 42 3.02 -3.56 23.58
CA SER A 42 3.56 -3.13 24.88
C SER A 42 4.79 -3.98 25.25
N ARG A 43 5.65 -3.50 26.16
CA ARG A 43 6.97 -4.07 26.54
C ARG A 43 7.07 -5.60 26.75
N SER A 44 5.97 -6.33 26.89
CA SER A 44 5.95 -7.79 27.09
C SER A 44 5.51 -8.61 25.86
N ASP A 45 4.86 -8.00 24.85
CA ASP A 45 4.27 -8.67 23.68
C ASP A 45 4.54 -7.90 22.37
N ALA A 46 5.79 -7.47 22.17
CA ALA A 46 6.18 -6.80 20.93
C ALA A 46 6.36 -7.84 19.81
N PHE A 47 5.43 -7.90 18.86
CA PHE A 47 5.57 -8.68 17.64
C PHE A 47 6.17 -7.80 16.54
N LEU A 48 7.04 -8.39 15.71
CA LEU A 48 7.55 -7.76 14.50
C LEU A 48 6.53 -7.98 13.40
N ILE A 49 5.86 -6.92 12.97
CA ILE A 49 5.01 -6.97 11.78
C ILE A 49 5.87 -6.54 10.60
N GLU A 50 6.05 -7.46 9.64
CA GLU A 50 6.74 -7.19 8.38
C GLU A 50 5.74 -6.58 7.39
N ALA A 51 6.05 -5.38 6.90
CA ALA A 51 5.28 -4.73 5.85
C ALA A 51 5.78 -5.20 4.48
N THR A 52 4.86 -5.62 3.62
CA THR A 52 5.16 -5.94 2.21
C THR A 52 4.70 -4.81 1.30
N TYR A 53 5.40 -4.61 0.19
CA TYR A 53 5.14 -3.51 -0.74
C TYR A 53 4.95 -4.02 -2.16
N TYR A 54 3.90 -3.56 -2.83
CA TYR A 54 3.65 -3.89 -4.24
C TYR A 54 3.08 -2.70 -5.01
N ILE A 55 3.19 -2.76 -6.34
CA ILE A 55 2.75 -1.69 -7.23
C ILE A 55 1.52 -2.19 -7.99
N VAL A 56 0.48 -1.37 -8.03
CA VAL A 56 -0.78 -1.65 -8.72
C VAL A 56 -1.15 -0.46 -9.60
N SER A 57 -1.88 -0.70 -10.69
CA SER A 57 -2.40 0.42 -11.48
C SER A 57 -3.43 1.20 -10.66
N LYS A 58 -3.48 2.52 -10.85
CA LYS A 58 -4.47 3.39 -10.18
C LYS A 58 -5.90 2.91 -10.48
N GLN A 59 -6.16 2.49 -11.72
CA GLN A 59 -7.48 2.07 -12.16
C GLN A 59 -7.95 0.80 -11.42
N ASP A 60 -7.08 -0.21 -11.32
CA ASP A 60 -7.43 -1.46 -10.62
C ASP A 60 -7.69 -1.19 -9.13
N TRP A 61 -6.82 -0.38 -8.50
CA TRP A 61 -6.98 -0.01 -7.10
C TRP A 61 -8.28 0.75 -6.82
N ASP A 62 -8.60 1.74 -7.64
CA ASP A 62 -9.80 2.57 -7.51
C ASP A 62 -11.08 1.71 -7.67
N ILE A 63 -11.09 0.75 -8.60
CA ILE A 63 -12.23 -0.16 -8.78
C ILE A 63 -12.47 -1.00 -7.52
N HIS A 64 -11.39 -1.47 -6.88
CA HIS A 64 -11.50 -2.30 -5.68
C HIS A 64 -11.82 -1.50 -4.41
N ASN A 65 -11.36 -0.25 -4.29
CA ASN A 65 -11.39 0.53 -3.04
C ASN A 65 -12.30 1.76 -3.06
N CYS A 66 -12.79 2.17 -4.23
CA CYS A 66 -13.77 3.24 -4.37
C CYS A 66 -15.07 2.64 -4.91
N PRO A 67 -15.99 2.20 -4.04
CA PRO A 67 -17.29 1.72 -4.52
C PRO A 67 -17.94 2.85 -5.31
N LEU A 68 -18.28 2.57 -6.58
CA LEU A 68 -18.97 3.50 -7.45
C LEU A 68 -20.15 4.09 -6.67
N ILE A 69 -20.15 5.41 -6.46
CA ILE A 69 -21.32 6.10 -5.94
C ILE A 69 -22.44 5.82 -6.96
N PRO A 70 -23.56 5.20 -6.58
CA PRO A 70 -24.67 5.03 -7.49
C PRO A 70 -25.08 6.42 -7.97
N VAL A 71 -24.92 6.66 -9.27
CA VAL A 71 -25.43 7.87 -9.89
C VAL A 71 -26.94 7.70 -9.91
N ASP A 72 -27.62 8.49 -9.09
CA ASP A 72 -29.08 8.59 -9.11
C ASP A 72 -29.48 9.20 -10.46
N LEU A 73 -29.96 8.36 -11.38
CA LEU A 73 -30.56 8.78 -12.64
C LEU A 73 -32.07 8.94 -12.41
N SER A 74 -32.44 9.89 -11.55
CA SER A 74 -33.83 10.29 -11.31
C SER A 74 -34.30 11.35 -12.30
#